data_AF-A0A538F247-F1
#
_entry.id   AF-A0A538F247-F1
#
_cell.length_a   1.000
_cell.length_b   1.000
_cell.length_c   1.000
_cell.angle_alpha   90.00
_cell.angle_beta   90.00
_cell.angle_gamma   90.00
#
_symmetry.space_group_name_H-M   'P 1'
#
loop_
_entity.id
_entity.type
_entity.pdbx_description
1 polymer ?
#
loop_
_entity_poly.entity_id
_entity_poly.type
_entity_poly.pdbx_seq_one_letter_code
_entity_poly.pdbx_strand_id
1 'polypeptide(L)'
;MGRGVRRRLQAVIAALAAAVAVVPATAAAKHRRTRIETPVHSHAADAKKVKESYVSLYAPLPSSDGAHPAACDWIGYLRFRDARGPKRAKKAAAVFVTMPGIFAGASMLDQFARNVVRHAAKRHRHVEVWTLDRRSNCLEDHWGSKVAAAKHDYRIGLNYYYHGAKAGGRRFAGFKSEQDVPWLGHVGLEQTVRDEYTVITRGMPRRLRTKKVFCGGHSLGGPLTTAFADWDFDGNPKTKRDAGYNQCAGYFALDTRLDLGNPGSGGGSSGGGGSSVGIAAALAGASMGSPYVDAPPFTPETIGALGPIGVAAFQQPRALSQVAQLLPEDPNFEATFRTLYSRDAVNAVTQMPSIRDFRVTNEVSLAATFDDNSAPVVITRASLGTFKGGPVAEKNWPAQYGQTL
;
A
#
# COMPACT_ATOMS: atom_id res chain seq x y z
N MET A 1 36.33 63.77 -55.61
CA MET A 1 36.33 63.19 -56.97
C MET A 1 35.46 61.94 -56.98
N GLY A 2 34.50 61.84 -57.92
CA GLY A 2 33.61 60.69 -58.24
C GLY A 2 32.51 60.38 -57.21
N ARG A 3 31.20 60.63 -57.42
CA ARG A 3 30.22 60.00 -58.35
C ARG A 3 30.37 58.47 -58.39
N GLY A 4 29.39 57.59 -58.20
CA GLY A 4 27.94 57.71 -58.02
C GLY A 4 27.30 56.30 -58.15
N VAL A 5 26.20 56.09 -57.42
CA VAL A 5 25.05 55.20 -57.73
C VAL A 5 25.27 53.68 -57.83
N ARG A 6 24.73 52.94 -56.84
CA ARG A 6 23.72 51.90 -57.08
C ARG A 6 22.89 51.64 -55.81
N ARG A 7 21.58 51.56 -56.03
CA ARG A 7 20.46 51.49 -55.06
C ARG A 7 20.09 50.02 -54.77
N ARG A 8 19.55 49.80 -53.55
CA ARG A 8 18.61 48.73 -53.09
C ARG A 8 19.21 47.33 -52.93
N LEU A 9 18.93 46.55 -51.89
CA LEU A 9 18.12 46.67 -50.68
C LEU A 9 18.54 45.50 -49.76
N GLN A 10 18.63 45.73 -48.45
CA GLN A 10 18.17 44.86 -47.34
C GLN A 10 19.10 44.92 -46.12
N ALA A 11 18.53 45.47 -45.05
CA ALA A 11 19.01 45.52 -43.68
C ALA A 11 19.01 44.12 -43.03
N VAL A 12 19.54 44.02 -41.79
CA VAL A 12 19.65 42.86 -40.82
C VAL A 12 21.16 42.66 -40.55
N ILE A 13 21.79 42.82 -39.37
CA ILE A 13 21.53 42.46 -37.94
C ILE A 13 22.42 43.37 -37.06
N ALA A 14 21.88 44.18 -36.14
CA ALA A 14 21.56 43.92 -34.73
C ALA A 14 22.79 43.85 -33.79
N ALA A 15 22.99 44.95 -33.04
CA ALA A 15 23.83 45.01 -31.86
C ALA A 15 23.05 44.54 -30.62
N LEU A 16 23.65 43.60 -29.89
CA LEU A 16 23.23 43.15 -28.57
C LEU A 16 23.59 44.19 -27.50
N ALA A 17 22.63 44.54 -26.63
CA ALA A 17 22.67 44.23 -25.19
C ALA A 17 21.69 45.08 -24.35
N ALA A 18 21.12 44.40 -23.35
CA ALA A 18 20.53 44.90 -22.11
C ALA A 18 19.15 45.58 -22.13
N ALA A 19 18.11 44.76 -21.88
CA ALA A 19 17.00 45.15 -21.02
C ALA A 19 16.60 43.96 -20.14
N VAL A 20 16.90 44.06 -18.85
CA VAL A 20 16.39 43.18 -17.79
C VAL A 20 14.90 43.47 -17.65
N ALA A 21 14.05 42.56 -18.11
CA ALA A 21 12.64 42.58 -17.78
C ALA A 21 12.43 41.77 -16.49
N VAL A 22 12.22 42.48 -15.38
CA VAL A 22 11.60 41.91 -14.18
C VAL A 22 10.16 41.55 -14.56
N VAL A 23 9.91 40.27 -14.80
CA VAL A 23 8.55 39.77 -15.05
C VAL A 23 7.88 39.58 -13.68
N PRO A 24 6.73 40.22 -13.41
CA PRO A 24 6.02 39.98 -12.17
C PRO A 24 5.59 38.51 -12.10
N ALA A 25 5.91 37.86 -10.99
CA ALA A 25 5.46 36.51 -10.67
C ALA A 25 3.96 36.50 -10.35
N THR A 26 3.12 36.83 -11.33
CA THR A 26 1.72 36.41 -11.36
C THR A 26 1.61 35.25 -12.33
N ALA A 27 2.28 34.14 -12.01
CA ALA A 27 1.97 32.86 -12.60
C ALA A 27 0.59 32.47 -12.09
N ALA A 28 -0.43 32.80 -12.89
CA ALA A 28 -1.80 32.34 -12.74
C ALA A 28 -1.79 30.86 -12.32
N ALA A 29 -2.36 30.57 -11.15
CA ALA A 29 -2.58 29.22 -10.68
C ALA A 29 -3.47 28.48 -11.68
N LYS A 30 -2.85 27.80 -12.67
CA LYS A 30 -3.50 26.74 -13.43
C LYS A 30 -4.17 25.86 -12.38
N HIS A 31 -5.49 25.74 -12.41
CA HIS A 31 -6.24 24.87 -11.51
C HIS A 31 -5.57 23.48 -11.46
N ARG A 32 -4.73 23.25 -10.44
CA ARG A 32 -4.09 21.96 -10.24
C ARG A 32 -5.23 20.97 -10.09
N ARG A 33 -5.28 19.96 -10.96
CA ARG A 33 -6.31 18.91 -10.86
C ARG A 33 -6.24 18.34 -9.45
N THR A 34 -7.28 18.55 -8.65
CA THR A 34 -7.35 18.09 -7.25
C THR A 34 -7.74 16.62 -7.15
N ARG A 35 -8.09 16.00 -8.28
CA ARG A 35 -8.38 14.58 -8.42
C ARG A 35 -7.86 14.07 -9.75
N ILE A 36 -7.10 12.98 -9.71
CA ILE A 36 -6.61 12.24 -10.87
C ILE A 36 -7.14 10.81 -10.75
N GLU A 37 -7.64 10.23 -11.84
CA GLU A 37 -8.07 8.83 -11.88
C GLU A 37 -7.40 8.16 -13.07
N THR A 38 -6.58 7.16 -12.78
CA THR A 38 -5.77 6.44 -13.77
C THR A 38 -6.29 5.00 -13.84
N PRO A 39 -6.75 4.52 -15.01
CA PRO A 39 -7.11 3.12 -15.18
C PRO A 39 -5.95 2.19 -14.83
N VAL A 40 -6.24 1.10 -14.11
CA VAL A 40 -5.24 0.05 -13.85
C VAL A 40 -5.35 -1.02 -14.92
N HIS A 41 -4.21 -1.41 -15.48
CA HIS A 41 -4.15 -2.57 -16.37
C HIS A 41 -4.08 -3.84 -15.53
N SER A 42 -5.23 -4.48 -15.37
CA SER A 42 -5.36 -5.70 -14.57
C SER A 42 -5.24 -6.96 -15.43
N HIS A 43 -4.46 -7.92 -14.93
CA HIS A 43 -4.36 -9.27 -15.47
C HIS A 43 -5.41 -10.24 -14.87
N ALA A 44 -6.28 -9.76 -13.98
CA ALA A 44 -7.33 -10.59 -13.41
C ALA A 44 -8.27 -11.12 -14.51
N ALA A 45 -8.71 -12.37 -14.38
CA ALA A 45 -9.57 -13.03 -15.35
C ALA A 45 -10.89 -12.28 -15.61
N ASP A 46 -11.33 -11.43 -14.68
CA ASP A 46 -12.54 -10.65 -14.77
C ASP A 46 -12.34 -9.15 -15.08
N ALA A 47 -11.15 -8.71 -15.50
CA ALA A 47 -10.83 -7.30 -15.78
C ALA A 47 -11.74 -6.62 -16.83
N LYS A 48 -12.41 -7.41 -17.69
CA LYS A 48 -13.44 -6.90 -18.60
C LYS A 48 -14.76 -6.57 -17.90
N LYS A 49 -15.08 -7.27 -16.81
CA LYS A 49 -16.32 -7.15 -16.02
C LYS A 49 -16.17 -6.18 -14.85
N VAL A 50 -15.04 -6.23 -14.13
CA VAL A 50 -14.72 -5.31 -13.05
C VAL A 50 -13.66 -4.33 -13.54
N LYS A 51 -14.01 -3.05 -13.60
CA LYS A 51 -13.08 -1.97 -13.91
C LYS A 51 -12.38 -1.53 -12.64
N GLU A 52 -11.07 -1.38 -12.76
CA GLU A 52 -10.17 -0.94 -11.70
C GLU A 52 -9.47 0.35 -12.14
N SER A 53 -9.32 1.27 -11.20
CA SER A 53 -8.63 2.54 -11.40
C SER A 53 -8.02 3.00 -10.09
N TYR A 54 -6.83 3.60 -10.16
CA TYR A 54 -6.22 4.28 -9.03
C TYR A 54 -6.63 5.75 -9.02
N VAL A 55 -7.18 6.22 -7.91
CA VAL A 55 -7.60 7.60 -7.73
C VAL A 55 -6.65 8.29 -6.76
N SER A 56 -6.10 9.42 -7.18
CA SER A 56 -5.27 10.29 -6.36
C SER A 56 -6.02 11.59 -6.08
N LEU A 57 -6.17 11.95 -4.80
CA LEU A 57 -6.80 13.19 -4.34
C LEU A 57 -5.73 14.10 -3.74
N TYR A 58 -5.58 15.31 -4.27
CA TYR A 58 -4.67 16.29 -3.70
C TYR A 58 -5.24 16.82 -2.39
N ALA A 59 -4.64 16.44 -1.28
CA ALA A 59 -5.02 16.83 0.07
C ALA A 59 -3.70 16.92 0.87
N PRO A 60 -3.00 18.06 0.74
CA PRO A 60 -1.64 18.20 1.26
C PRO A 60 -1.62 18.06 2.76
N LEU A 61 -0.50 17.57 3.28
CA LEU A 61 -0.27 17.54 4.72
C LEU A 61 -0.14 18.99 5.25
N PRO A 62 -0.52 19.24 6.51
CA PRO A 62 -0.28 20.53 7.15
C PRO A 62 1.19 20.96 7.06
N SER A 63 1.44 22.26 6.95
CA SER A 63 2.82 22.78 6.96
C SER A 63 3.56 22.49 8.27
N SER A 64 2.83 22.23 9.36
CA SER A 64 3.39 21.81 10.66
C SER A 64 4.07 20.44 10.60
N ASP A 65 3.80 19.62 9.58
CA ASP A 65 4.43 18.32 9.40
C ASP A 65 5.85 18.42 8.83
N GLY A 66 6.28 19.63 8.48
CA GLY A 66 7.62 19.89 7.98
C GLY A 66 7.81 19.41 6.54
N ALA A 67 9.07 19.32 6.12
CA ALA A 67 9.43 18.93 4.76
C ALA A 67 9.17 17.43 4.52
N HIS A 68 8.47 17.12 3.43
CA HIS A 68 8.11 15.76 3.04
C HIS A 68 8.01 15.65 1.50
N PRO A 69 8.04 14.43 0.93
CA PRO A 69 7.90 14.27 -0.51
C PRO A 69 6.54 14.76 -1.03
N ALA A 70 6.52 15.51 -2.13
CA ALA A 70 5.29 16.01 -2.74
C ALA A 70 4.30 14.91 -3.17
N ALA A 71 4.75 13.66 -3.31
CA ALA A 71 3.89 12.51 -3.54
C ALA A 71 2.97 12.23 -2.33
N CYS A 72 3.43 12.53 -1.12
CA CYS A 72 2.70 12.30 0.13
C CYS A 72 1.59 13.34 0.37
N ASP A 73 1.54 14.43 -0.40
CA ASP A 73 0.39 15.36 -0.41
C ASP A 73 -0.88 14.77 -1.07
N TRP A 74 -0.81 13.53 -1.57
CA TRP A 74 -1.90 12.89 -2.27
C TRP A 74 -2.44 11.70 -1.47
N ILE A 75 -3.75 11.62 -1.35
CA ILE A 75 -4.44 10.42 -0.86
C ILE A 75 -4.69 9.50 -2.04
N GLY A 76 -4.28 8.25 -1.91
CA GLY A 76 -4.46 7.20 -2.91
C GLY A 76 -5.56 6.21 -2.53
N TYR A 77 -6.34 5.76 -3.50
CA TYR A 77 -7.21 4.60 -3.33
C TYR A 77 -7.48 3.89 -4.66
N LEU A 78 -7.65 2.56 -4.62
CA LEU A 78 -8.17 1.82 -5.76
C LEU A 78 -9.69 1.87 -5.76
N ARG A 79 -10.25 2.04 -6.95
CA ARG A 79 -11.69 2.07 -7.21
C ARG A 79 -12.06 0.93 -8.12
N PHE A 80 -12.95 0.08 -7.64
CA PHE A 80 -13.52 -1.06 -8.35
C PHE A 80 -15.00 -0.80 -8.66
N ARG A 81 -15.42 -1.05 -9.90
CA ARG A 81 -16.82 -0.92 -10.32
C ARG A 81 -17.18 -1.89 -11.43
N ASP A 82 -18.46 -2.19 -11.57
CA ASP A 82 -18.96 -2.95 -12.72
C ASP A 82 -18.74 -2.14 -14.02
N ALA A 83 -18.22 -2.81 -15.05
CA ALA A 83 -18.04 -2.25 -16.38
C ALA A 83 -19.37 -1.77 -16.99
N ARG A 84 -20.47 -2.47 -16.69
CA ARG A 84 -21.84 -2.12 -17.12
C ARG A 84 -22.55 -1.17 -16.16
N GLY A 85 -21.94 -0.90 -15.01
CA GLY A 85 -22.48 0.00 -13.99
C GLY A 85 -22.25 1.47 -14.32
N PRO A 86 -22.84 2.38 -13.52
CA PRO A 86 -22.64 3.81 -13.69
C PRO A 86 -21.17 4.20 -13.50
N LYS A 87 -20.69 5.14 -14.33
CA LYS A 87 -19.33 5.71 -14.18
C LYS A 87 -19.18 6.64 -12.97
N ARG A 88 -20.28 7.14 -12.40
CA ARG A 88 -20.28 8.08 -11.27
C ARG A 88 -20.74 7.36 -10.00
N ALA A 89 -19.91 7.36 -8.96
CA ALA A 89 -20.20 6.69 -7.69
C ALA A 89 -21.52 7.12 -7.05
N LYS A 90 -21.89 8.41 -7.16
CA LYS A 90 -23.20 8.90 -6.68
C LYS A 90 -24.40 8.25 -7.36
N LYS A 91 -24.23 7.55 -8.48
CA LYS A 91 -25.28 6.76 -9.17
C LYS A 91 -25.20 5.26 -8.86
N ALA A 92 -24.12 4.79 -8.23
CA ALA A 92 -24.05 3.42 -7.75
C ALA A 92 -25.10 3.18 -6.65
N ALA A 93 -25.53 1.92 -6.52
CA ALA A 93 -26.47 1.46 -5.51
C ALA A 93 -25.86 1.55 -4.11
N ALA A 94 -24.57 1.26 -3.98
CA ALA A 94 -23.77 1.39 -2.76
C ALA A 94 -22.30 1.64 -3.11
N VAL A 95 -21.57 2.23 -2.17
CA VAL A 95 -20.12 2.39 -2.21
C VAL A 95 -19.56 1.82 -0.91
N PHE A 96 -18.67 0.84 -1.01
CA PHE A 96 -17.91 0.31 0.13
C PHE A 96 -16.58 1.04 0.19
N VAL A 97 -16.24 1.63 1.31
CA VAL A 97 -14.96 2.31 1.57
C VAL A 97 -14.22 1.45 2.58
N THR A 98 -12.99 1.04 2.27
CA THR A 98 -12.31 -0.02 3.01
C THR A 98 -10.87 0.31 3.33
N MET A 99 -10.54 0.25 4.62
CA MET A 99 -9.18 0.39 5.13
C MET A 99 -8.46 -0.97 5.16
N PRO A 100 -7.25 -1.09 4.57
CA PRO A 100 -6.50 -2.34 4.59
C PRO A 100 -5.85 -2.61 5.97
N GLY A 101 -5.30 -3.81 6.11
CA GLY A 101 -4.59 -4.26 7.31
C GLY A 101 -3.17 -3.68 7.42
N ILE A 102 -2.43 -4.14 8.42
CA ILE A 102 -1.02 -3.78 8.62
C ILE A 102 -0.17 -4.22 7.41
N PHE A 103 0.89 -3.45 7.11
CA PHE A 103 1.80 -3.65 5.95
C PHE A 103 1.17 -3.60 4.56
N ALA A 104 -0.14 -3.38 4.46
CA ALA A 104 -0.86 -3.49 3.20
C ALA A 104 -1.18 -2.12 2.58
N GLY A 105 -1.33 -2.08 1.25
CA GLY A 105 -1.94 -0.96 0.54
C GLY A 105 -3.32 -1.32 -0.02
N ALA A 106 -3.85 -0.42 -0.84
CA ALA A 106 -5.13 -0.53 -1.52
C ALA A 106 -5.30 -1.85 -2.28
N SER A 107 -4.21 -2.39 -2.86
CA SER A 107 -4.21 -3.58 -3.71
C SER A 107 -4.50 -4.88 -2.96
N MET A 108 -4.26 -4.94 -1.65
CA MET A 108 -4.48 -6.17 -0.86
C MET A 108 -5.93 -6.66 -0.93
N LEU A 109 -6.87 -5.74 -1.07
CA LEU A 109 -8.31 -6.03 -1.09
C LEU A 109 -8.89 -6.19 -2.51
N ASP A 110 -8.04 -6.33 -3.53
CA ASP A 110 -8.47 -6.50 -4.93
C ASP A 110 -9.46 -7.66 -5.12
N GLN A 111 -9.15 -8.84 -4.60
CA GLN A 111 -10.00 -10.03 -4.76
C GLN A 111 -11.35 -9.86 -4.05
N PHE A 112 -11.33 -9.30 -2.83
CA PHE A 112 -12.55 -8.93 -2.11
C PHE A 112 -13.41 -7.95 -2.94
N ALA A 113 -12.80 -6.86 -3.42
CA ALA A 113 -13.50 -5.81 -4.15
C ALA A 113 -14.13 -6.34 -5.45
N ARG A 114 -13.40 -7.13 -6.23
CA ARG A 114 -13.91 -7.80 -7.44
C ARG A 114 -15.08 -8.71 -7.13
N ASN A 115 -14.97 -9.51 -6.07
CA ASN A 115 -16.04 -10.41 -5.65
C ASN A 115 -17.30 -9.64 -5.29
N VAL A 116 -17.21 -8.60 -4.46
CA VAL A 116 -18.36 -7.75 -4.09
C VAL A 116 -19.03 -7.15 -5.33
N VAL A 117 -18.26 -6.52 -6.22
CA VAL A 117 -18.77 -5.89 -7.44
C VAL A 117 -19.46 -6.92 -8.34
N ARG A 118 -18.81 -8.06 -8.59
CA ARG A 118 -19.31 -9.13 -9.46
C ARG A 118 -20.60 -9.75 -8.91
N HIS A 119 -20.64 -10.04 -7.61
CA HIS A 119 -21.81 -10.65 -6.98
C HIS A 119 -23.00 -9.68 -6.89
N ALA A 120 -22.76 -8.38 -6.67
CA ALA A 120 -23.82 -7.38 -6.75
C ALA A 120 -24.36 -7.24 -8.18
N ALA A 121 -23.48 -7.20 -9.18
CA ALA A 121 -23.87 -7.05 -10.58
C ALA A 121 -24.72 -8.23 -11.09
N LYS A 122 -24.46 -9.46 -10.62
CA LYS A 122 -25.31 -10.64 -10.89
C LYS A 122 -26.74 -10.48 -10.39
N ARG A 123 -26.97 -9.63 -9.40
CA ARG A 123 -28.29 -9.29 -8.85
C ARG A 123 -28.83 -7.97 -9.38
N HIS A 124 -28.34 -7.52 -10.55
CA HIS A 124 -28.70 -6.25 -11.17
C HIS A 124 -28.48 -5.02 -10.27
N ARG A 125 -27.54 -5.10 -9.31
CA ARG A 125 -27.14 -3.98 -8.45
C ARG A 125 -25.70 -3.60 -8.75
N HIS A 126 -25.47 -2.36 -9.16
CA HIS A 126 -24.12 -1.88 -9.45
C HIS A 126 -23.57 -1.13 -8.23
N VAL A 127 -22.56 -1.71 -7.59
CA VAL A 127 -21.86 -1.12 -6.44
C VAL A 127 -20.44 -0.73 -6.81
N GLU A 128 -19.80 0.09 -5.98
CA GLU A 128 -18.36 0.36 -6.04
C GLU A 128 -17.69 -0.07 -4.75
N VAL A 129 -16.41 -0.43 -4.84
CA VAL A 129 -15.54 -0.66 -3.68
C VAL A 129 -14.32 0.23 -3.82
N TRP A 130 -13.98 0.98 -2.78
CA TRP A 130 -12.84 1.88 -2.68
C TRP A 130 -11.91 1.38 -1.59
N THR A 131 -10.70 0.99 -1.94
CA THR A 131 -9.72 0.45 -0.99
C THR A 131 -8.58 1.46 -0.87
N LEU A 132 -8.32 1.94 0.35
CA LEU A 132 -7.41 3.05 0.56
C LEU A 132 -5.95 2.59 0.63
N ASP A 133 -5.05 3.45 0.15
CA ASP A 133 -3.69 3.48 0.66
C ASP A 133 -3.66 4.38 1.90
N ARG A 134 -2.81 4.05 2.87
CA ARG A 134 -2.45 4.98 3.93
C ARG A 134 -1.45 5.99 3.39
N ARG A 135 -1.41 7.16 4.03
CA ARG A 135 -0.56 8.28 3.63
C ARG A 135 0.90 7.89 3.43
N SER A 136 1.46 7.04 4.29
CA SER A 136 2.85 6.57 4.24
C SER A 136 3.17 5.66 3.05
N ASN A 137 2.17 5.02 2.41
CA ASN A 137 2.40 4.21 1.21
C ASN A 137 2.95 5.08 0.03
N CYS A 138 2.88 6.42 0.11
CA CYS A 138 3.54 7.32 -0.84
C CYS A 138 5.07 7.12 -0.95
N LEU A 139 5.69 6.52 0.07
CA LEU A 139 7.13 6.23 0.12
C LEU A 139 7.51 4.93 -0.59
N GLU A 140 6.53 4.09 -0.92
CA GLU A 140 6.78 2.80 -1.54
C GLU A 140 7.20 2.94 -3.00
N ASP A 141 8.35 2.37 -3.35
CA ASP A 141 8.78 2.22 -4.74
C ASP A 141 8.37 0.85 -5.27
N HIS A 142 7.35 0.82 -6.12
CA HIS A 142 6.96 -0.40 -6.84
C HIS A 142 7.56 -0.50 -8.25
N TRP A 143 8.52 0.37 -8.61
CA TRP A 143 9.02 0.47 -9.99
C TRP A 143 9.80 -0.78 -10.40
N GLY A 144 10.73 -1.25 -9.56
CA GLY A 144 11.50 -2.46 -9.80
C GLY A 144 10.60 -3.66 -10.08
N SER A 145 9.61 -3.88 -9.21
CA SER A 145 8.61 -4.96 -9.36
C SER A 145 7.75 -4.82 -10.62
N LYS A 146 7.33 -3.60 -10.97
CA LYS A 146 6.54 -3.35 -12.19
C LYS A 146 7.34 -3.63 -13.46
N VAL A 147 8.61 -3.22 -13.51
CA VAL A 147 9.49 -3.50 -14.66
C VAL A 147 9.78 -5.00 -14.72
N ALA A 148 10.08 -5.64 -13.59
CA ALA A 148 10.30 -7.07 -13.49
C ALA A 148 9.10 -7.86 -14.03
N ALA A 149 7.89 -7.50 -13.59
CA ALA A 149 6.66 -8.11 -14.07
C ALA A 149 6.48 -7.92 -15.59
N ALA A 150 6.67 -6.70 -16.11
CA ALA A 150 6.54 -6.43 -17.55
C ALA A 150 7.57 -7.18 -18.41
N LYS A 151 8.75 -7.49 -17.86
CA LYS A 151 9.84 -8.22 -18.54
C LYS A 151 9.86 -9.70 -18.27
N HIS A 152 8.94 -10.19 -17.43
CA HIS A 152 8.85 -11.58 -17.02
C HIS A 152 10.13 -12.09 -16.32
N ASP A 153 10.82 -11.19 -15.60
CA ASP A 153 12.08 -11.48 -14.92
C ASP A 153 12.14 -10.78 -13.55
N TYR A 154 11.86 -11.54 -12.49
CA TYR A 154 11.87 -11.07 -11.10
C TYR A 154 13.24 -10.59 -10.62
N ARG A 155 14.33 -11.05 -11.24
CA ARG A 155 15.70 -10.68 -10.85
C ARG A 155 15.96 -9.21 -11.15
N ILE A 156 15.24 -8.61 -12.10
CA ILE A 156 15.30 -7.15 -12.33
C ILE A 156 14.88 -6.40 -11.06
N GLY A 157 13.82 -6.85 -10.39
CA GLY A 157 13.35 -6.24 -9.15
C GLY A 157 14.37 -6.40 -8.03
N LEU A 158 14.85 -7.62 -7.79
CA LEU A 158 15.85 -7.89 -6.75
C LEU A 158 17.14 -7.08 -6.97
N ASN A 159 17.66 -7.05 -8.20
CA ASN A 159 18.85 -6.26 -8.52
C ASN A 159 18.62 -4.75 -8.41
N TYR A 160 17.43 -4.26 -8.75
CA TYR A 160 17.07 -2.85 -8.62
C TYR A 160 17.02 -2.40 -7.16
N TYR A 161 16.40 -3.19 -6.29
CA TYR A 161 16.23 -2.82 -4.88
C TYR A 161 17.49 -3.06 -4.03
N TYR A 162 18.24 -4.14 -4.29
CA TYR A 162 19.31 -4.59 -3.39
C TYR A 162 20.73 -4.54 -3.95
N HIS A 163 20.89 -4.40 -5.28
CA HIS A 163 22.22 -4.43 -5.94
C HIS A 163 22.52 -3.16 -6.74
N GLY A 164 21.71 -2.10 -6.53
CA GLY A 164 21.89 -0.81 -7.17
C GLY A 164 21.70 -0.81 -8.69
N ALA A 165 21.15 -1.88 -9.30
CA ALA A 165 20.95 -1.95 -10.74
C ALA A 165 19.89 -0.96 -11.23
N LYS A 166 19.90 -0.68 -12.53
CA LYS A 166 18.84 0.11 -13.18
C LYS A 166 17.70 -0.81 -13.64
N ALA A 167 16.46 -0.38 -13.42
CA ALA A 167 15.27 -0.98 -14.03
C ALA A 167 14.57 0.09 -14.87
N GLY A 168 14.34 -0.17 -16.16
CA GLY A 168 13.68 0.80 -17.06
C GLY A 168 14.34 2.19 -17.07
N GLY A 169 15.68 2.24 -16.93
CA GLY A 169 16.47 3.48 -16.90
C GLY A 169 16.54 4.18 -15.54
N ARG A 170 15.74 3.78 -14.54
CA ARG A 170 15.74 4.37 -13.18
C ARG A 170 16.61 3.55 -12.23
N ARG A 171 17.20 4.21 -11.22
CA ARG A 171 17.82 3.57 -10.05
C ARG A 171 16.91 3.73 -8.85
N PHE A 172 16.93 2.77 -7.94
CA PHE A 172 16.23 2.87 -6.67
C PHE A 172 16.87 3.98 -5.83
N ALA A 173 16.04 4.78 -5.15
CA ALA A 173 16.49 5.91 -4.34
C ALA A 173 16.93 5.50 -2.92
N GLY A 174 16.95 4.19 -2.64
CA GLY A 174 17.22 3.62 -1.32
C GLY A 174 15.96 3.54 -0.46
N PHE A 175 16.00 2.63 0.51
CA PHE A 175 15.05 2.59 1.62
C PHE A 175 15.26 3.83 2.50
N LYS A 176 14.19 4.33 3.11
CA LYS A 176 14.23 5.53 3.96
C LYS A 176 14.46 5.13 5.40
N SER A 177 15.45 5.73 6.03
CA SER A 177 15.68 5.63 7.47
C SER A 177 14.74 6.53 8.24
N GLU A 178 14.62 6.31 9.55
CA GLU A 178 13.83 7.15 10.46
C GLU A 178 14.20 8.65 10.33
N GLN A 179 15.49 8.95 10.14
CA GLN A 179 16.02 10.30 10.00
C GLN A 179 15.62 10.97 8.68
N ASP A 180 15.31 10.18 7.65
CA ASP A 180 14.84 10.70 6.35
C ASP A 180 13.35 11.08 6.38
N VAL A 181 12.59 10.55 7.34
CA VAL A 181 11.13 10.67 7.39
C VAL A 181 10.58 11.07 8.77
N PRO A 182 11.18 12.04 9.49
CA PRO A 182 10.70 12.45 10.81
C PRO A 182 9.26 12.96 10.79
N TRP A 183 8.81 13.51 9.65
CA TRP A 183 7.44 13.96 9.42
C TRP A 183 6.40 12.84 9.59
N LEU A 184 6.77 11.57 9.41
CA LEU A 184 5.86 10.44 9.65
C LEU A 184 5.41 10.35 11.10
N GLY A 185 6.16 10.91 12.06
CA GLY A 185 5.72 11.01 13.46
C GLY A 185 4.41 11.78 13.64
N HIS A 186 4.03 12.63 12.67
CA HIS A 186 2.76 13.35 12.68
C HIS A 186 1.67 12.64 11.85
N VAL A 187 2.02 11.58 11.11
CA VAL A 187 1.11 10.79 10.28
C VAL A 187 0.60 9.59 11.06
N GLY A 188 -0.13 9.89 12.12
CA GLY A 188 -0.71 8.91 13.03
C GLY A 188 -2.17 8.55 12.72
N LEU A 189 -2.88 8.11 13.77
CA LEU A 189 -4.29 7.74 13.71
C LEU A 189 -5.17 8.86 13.17
N GLU A 190 -5.01 10.08 13.68
CA GLU A 190 -5.80 11.24 13.25
C GLU A 190 -5.68 11.49 11.74
N GLN A 191 -4.45 11.54 11.22
CA GLN A 191 -4.23 11.76 9.79
C GLN A 191 -4.84 10.63 8.95
N THR A 192 -4.71 9.38 9.42
CA THR A 192 -5.28 8.20 8.75
C THR A 192 -6.80 8.30 8.61
N VAL A 193 -7.53 8.62 9.69
CA VAL A 193 -9.00 8.73 9.64
C VAL A 193 -9.45 10.01 8.92
N ARG A 194 -8.65 11.08 8.95
CA ARG A 194 -8.89 12.33 8.20
C ARG A 194 -8.75 12.13 6.69
N ASP A 195 -7.89 11.22 6.27
CA ASP A 195 -7.74 10.84 4.86
C ASP A 195 -8.96 10.06 4.36
N GLU A 196 -9.43 9.09 5.14
CA GLU A 196 -10.68 8.38 4.85
C GLU A 196 -11.88 9.33 4.79
N TYR A 197 -11.99 10.24 5.76
CA TYR A 197 -13.00 11.29 5.77
C TYR A 197 -12.94 12.13 4.49
N THR A 198 -11.74 12.51 4.06
CA THR A 198 -11.52 13.30 2.84
C THR A 198 -11.96 12.54 1.59
N VAL A 199 -11.65 11.25 1.49
CA VAL A 199 -12.09 10.38 0.38
C VAL A 199 -13.62 10.31 0.33
N ILE A 200 -14.28 10.03 1.45
CA ILE A 200 -15.74 9.94 1.53
C ILE A 200 -16.39 11.28 1.20
N THR A 201 -15.88 12.37 1.79
CA THR A 201 -16.54 13.67 1.68
C THR A 201 -16.44 14.30 0.30
N ARG A 202 -15.30 14.10 -0.39
CA ARG A 202 -15.10 14.54 -1.77
C ARG A 202 -15.73 13.59 -2.78
N GLY A 203 -15.81 12.30 -2.47
CA GLY A 203 -16.38 11.27 -3.35
C GLY A 203 -17.92 11.20 -3.33
N MET A 204 -18.54 11.53 -2.18
CA MET A 204 -19.99 11.38 -1.98
C MET A 204 -20.64 12.62 -1.33
N PRO A 205 -21.72 13.16 -1.91
CA PRO A 205 -22.52 14.20 -1.27
C PRO A 205 -23.11 13.75 0.07
N ARG A 206 -23.17 14.65 1.06
CA ARG A 206 -23.68 14.39 2.42
C ARG A 206 -24.99 13.61 2.44
N ARG A 207 -25.99 14.02 1.64
CA ARG A 207 -27.32 13.39 1.59
C ARG A 207 -27.35 11.92 1.17
N LEU A 208 -26.23 11.40 0.64
CA LEU A 208 -26.08 10.03 0.17
C LEU A 208 -25.20 9.18 1.09
N ARG A 209 -24.36 9.79 1.93
CA ARG A 209 -23.39 9.11 2.80
C ARG A 209 -24.06 8.09 3.72
N THR A 210 -24.96 8.56 4.57
CA THR A 210 -25.75 7.73 5.50
C THR A 210 -26.85 6.88 4.84
N LYS A 211 -26.93 6.88 3.50
CA LYS A 211 -27.90 6.05 2.76
C LYS A 211 -27.25 4.89 2.02
N LYS A 212 -25.98 5.03 1.63
CA LYS A 212 -25.35 4.04 0.73
C LYS A 212 -23.83 3.99 0.74
N VAL A 213 -23.15 4.68 1.65
CA VAL A 213 -21.72 4.49 1.88
C VAL A 213 -21.56 3.51 3.03
N PHE A 214 -20.83 2.42 2.83
CA PHE A 214 -20.53 1.44 3.88
C PHE A 214 -19.04 1.51 4.17
N CYS A 215 -18.67 1.64 5.44
CA CYS A 215 -17.28 1.82 5.86
C CYS A 215 -16.81 0.58 6.61
N GLY A 216 -15.56 0.19 6.43
CA GLY A 216 -15.08 -1.06 7.00
C GLY A 216 -13.60 -1.26 6.81
N GLY A 217 -13.09 -2.36 7.34
CA GLY A 217 -11.68 -2.65 7.19
C GLY A 217 -11.31 -4.08 7.50
N HIS A 218 -10.10 -4.43 7.08
CA HIS A 218 -9.49 -5.75 7.31
C HIS A 218 -8.42 -5.67 8.38
N SER A 219 -8.41 -6.61 9.33
CA SER A 219 -7.40 -6.66 10.40
C SER A 219 -7.24 -5.30 11.10
N LEU A 220 -6.09 -4.63 11.03
CA LEU A 220 -5.88 -3.26 11.55
C LEU A 220 -6.91 -2.23 11.02
N GLY A 221 -7.43 -2.44 9.81
CA GLY A 221 -8.48 -1.61 9.24
C GLY A 221 -9.78 -1.61 10.04
N GLY A 222 -10.08 -2.65 10.82
CA GLY A 222 -11.25 -2.71 11.69
C GLY A 222 -11.19 -1.68 12.82
N PRO A 223 -10.17 -1.72 13.69
CA PRO A 223 -9.94 -0.69 14.70
C PRO A 223 -9.83 0.73 14.12
N LEU A 224 -9.21 0.90 12.94
CA LEU A 224 -9.18 2.19 12.25
C LEU A 224 -10.60 2.64 11.84
N THR A 225 -11.47 1.72 11.43
CA THR A 225 -12.88 2.01 11.14
C THR A 225 -13.65 2.39 12.40
N THR A 226 -13.41 1.72 13.54
CA THR A 226 -13.97 2.13 14.84
C THR A 226 -13.53 3.55 15.19
N ALA A 227 -12.23 3.83 15.13
CA ALA A 227 -11.70 5.16 15.39
C ALA A 227 -12.29 6.20 14.44
N PHE A 228 -12.42 5.88 13.15
CA PHE A 228 -13.10 6.74 12.18
C PHE A 228 -14.53 7.03 12.58
N ALA A 229 -15.33 6.02 12.94
CA ALA A 229 -16.73 6.17 13.28
C ALA A 229 -16.94 7.05 14.53
N ASP A 230 -16.05 6.93 15.51
CA ASP A 230 -16.10 7.70 16.76
C ASP A 230 -15.47 9.09 16.63
N TRP A 231 -14.78 9.39 15.52
CA TRP A 231 -14.06 10.65 15.36
C TRP A 231 -14.99 11.85 15.18
N ASP A 232 -14.72 12.91 15.92
CA ASP A 232 -15.30 14.25 15.75
C ASP A 232 -14.28 15.13 14.99
N PHE A 233 -14.58 15.48 13.74
CA PHE A 233 -13.58 16.05 12.83
C PHE A 233 -13.46 17.58 12.95
N ASP A 234 -14.46 18.24 13.53
CA ASP A 234 -14.43 19.65 13.91
C ASP A 234 -14.23 19.88 15.42
N GLY A 235 -14.22 18.80 16.21
CA GLY A 235 -13.95 18.82 17.65
C GLY A 235 -15.04 19.48 18.48
N ASN A 236 -16.20 19.78 17.88
CA ASN A 236 -17.33 20.36 18.55
C ASN A 236 -18.44 19.31 18.73
N PRO A 237 -18.65 18.78 19.96
CA PRO A 237 -19.61 17.71 20.20
C PRO A 237 -21.07 18.11 19.97
N LYS A 238 -21.36 19.42 19.79
CA LYS A 238 -22.70 19.93 19.44
C LYS A 238 -22.99 19.79 17.95
N THR A 239 -21.97 19.67 17.11
CA THR A 239 -22.09 19.42 15.68
C THR A 239 -21.89 17.93 15.40
N LYS A 240 -22.78 17.37 14.59
CA LYS A 240 -22.77 15.93 14.25
C LYS A 240 -22.53 15.71 12.77
N ARG A 241 -22.35 16.78 12.00
CA ARG A 241 -22.42 16.74 10.53
C ARG A 241 -21.18 16.09 9.92
N ASP A 242 -20.06 16.30 10.57
CA ASP A 242 -18.73 15.87 10.25
C ASP A 242 -18.33 14.62 11.04
N ALA A 243 -18.94 14.39 12.22
CA ALA A 243 -18.77 13.15 12.99
C ALA A 243 -18.77 11.89 12.11
N GLY A 244 -17.80 11.01 12.35
CA GLY A 244 -17.52 9.83 11.53
C GLY A 244 -18.73 8.91 11.35
N TYR A 245 -19.46 8.64 12.44
CA TYR A 245 -20.66 7.81 12.41
C TYR A 245 -21.73 8.34 11.43
N ASN A 246 -21.72 9.65 11.17
CA ASN A 246 -22.64 10.32 10.25
C ASN A 246 -22.11 10.42 8.81
N GLN A 247 -21.01 9.73 8.49
CA GLN A 247 -20.45 9.65 7.13
C GLN A 247 -20.75 8.33 6.42
N CYS A 248 -21.32 7.34 7.12
CA CYS A 248 -21.59 6.01 6.58
C CYS A 248 -23.02 5.56 6.94
N ALA A 249 -23.61 4.74 6.09
CA ALA A 249 -24.91 4.09 6.27
C ALA A 249 -24.83 2.82 7.11
N GLY A 250 -23.64 2.24 7.24
CA GLY A 250 -23.38 1.03 8.00
C GLY A 250 -21.90 0.66 7.96
N TYR A 251 -21.53 -0.30 8.81
CA TYR A 251 -20.16 -0.73 9.03
C TYR A 251 -19.96 -2.22 8.78
N PHE A 252 -18.76 -2.62 8.42
CA PHE A 252 -18.40 -4.03 8.25
C PHE A 252 -16.95 -4.31 8.66
N ALA A 253 -16.68 -5.57 9.03
CA ALA A 253 -15.38 -6.04 9.48
C ALA A 253 -14.95 -7.26 8.64
N LEU A 254 -13.67 -7.33 8.28
CA LEU A 254 -13.06 -8.45 7.58
C LEU A 254 -11.91 -9.00 8.45
N ASP A 255 -12.04 -10.22 8.95
CA ASP A 255 -11.04 -10.88 9.82
C ASP A 255 -10.54 -9.95 10.94
N THR A 256 -11.48 -9.23 11.54
CA THR A 256 -11.26 -8.26 12.61
C THR A 256 -12.53 -8.09 13.42
N ARG A 257 -12.41 -7.37 14.54
CA ARG A 257 -13.54 -6.86 15.31
C ARG A 257 -13.74 -5.38 15.02
N LEU A 258 -14.98 -4.94 15.19
CA LEU A 258 -15.42 -3.56 15.09
C LEU A 258 -16.38 -3.36 16.26
N ASP A 259 -16.02 -2.46 17.17
CA ASP A 259 -16.82 -2.09 18.34
C ASP A 259 -17.31 -0.66 18.13
N LEU A 260 -18.62 -0.43 18.22
CA LEU A 260 -19.23 0.87 18.08
C LEU A 260 -20.11 1.11 19.30
N GLY A 261 -19.80 2.15 20.07
CA GLY A 261 -20.70 2.67 21.09
C GLY A 261 -20.51 2.17 22.52
N ASN A 262 -19.34 1.62 22.90
CA ASN A 262 -19.04 1.40 24.31
C ASN A 262 -17.56 1.66 24.66
N PRO A 263 -17.16 2.92 24.91
CA PRO A 263 -15.76 3.30 25.16
C PRO A 263 -15.15 2.66 26.43
N GLY A 264 -15.97 2.07 27.31
CA GLY A 264 -15.54 1.43 28.56
C GLY A 264 -15.44 -0.09 28.52
N SER A 265 -16.03 -0.78 27.53
CA SER A 265 -15.74 -2.19 27.29
C SER A 265 -14.58 -2.23 26.30
N GLY A 266 -13.38 -1.86 26.75
CA GLY A 266 -12.18 -1.91 25.91
C GLY A 266 -12.22 -3.22 25.13
N GLY A 267 -12.34 -3.12 23.80
CA GLY A 267 -12.75 -4.20 22.90
C GLY A 267 -11.94 -5.46 23.14
N GLY A 268 -12.39 -6.24 24.13
CA GLY A 268 -11.63 -7.33 24.70
C GLY A 268 -11.74 -8.47 23.73
N SER A 269 -10.62 -8.82 23.10
CA SER A 269 -10.48 -10.05 22.35
C SER A 269 -10.76 -11.26 23.25
N SER A 270 -12.02 -11.64 23.43
CA SER A 270 -12.40 -12.92 24.06
C SER A 270 -12.37 -14.06 23.04
N GLY A 271 -11.30 -14.12 22.25
CA GLY A 271 -11.08 -15.22 21.33
C GLY A 271 -9.63 -15.28 20.87
N GLY A 272 -8.83 -16.05 21.63
CA GLY A 272 -7.70 -16.90 21.21
C GLY A 272 -6.52 -16.35 20.38
N GLY A 273 -6.63 -15.19 19.74
CA GLY A 273 -5.56 -14.53 19.00
C GLY A 273 -5.50 -13.06 19.40
N GLY A 274 -4.30 -12.49 19.52
CA GLY A 274 -4.11 -11.09 19.87
C GLY A 274 -5.01 -10.17 19.03
N SER A 275 -5.56 -9.11 19.63
CA SER A 275 -6.25 -8.09 18.83
C SER A 275 -5.31 -7.54 17.76
N SER A 276 -5.84 -7.13 16.60
CA SER A 276 -5.02 -6.47 15.56
C SER A 276 -4.32 -5.20 16.09
N VAL A 277 -4.91 -4.55 17.10
CA VAL A 277 -4.29 -3.47 17.89
C VAL A 277 -3.10 -3.98 18.71
N GLY A 278 -3.23 -5.11 19.41
CA GLY A 278 -2.15 -5.70 20.19
C GLY A 278 -0.95 -6.09 19.32
N ILE A 279 -1.20 -6.64 18.14
CA ILE A 279 -0.14 -6.96 17.16
C ILE A 279 0.55 -5.68 16.69
N ALA A 280 -0.22 -4.65 16.31
CA ALA A 280 0.34 -3.37 15.90
C ALA A 280 1.16 -2.70 17.02
N ALA A 281 0.68 -2.75 18.27
CA ALA A 281 1.39 -2.22 19.44
C ALA A 281 2.69 -2.99 19.73
N ALA A 282 2.67 -4.32 19.61
CA ALA A 282 3.88 -5.14 19.77
C ALA A 282 4.94 -4.79 18.71
N LEU A 283 4.52 -4.65 17.45
CA LEU A 283 5.42 -4.26 16.35
C LEU A 283 5.95 -2.84 16.53
N ALA A 284 5.11 -1.89 16.94
CA ALA A 284 5.55 -0.52 17.25
C ALA A 284 6.58 -0.51 18.39
N GLY A 285 6.34 -1.29 19.46
CA GLY A 285 7.30 -1.44 20.57
C GLY A 285 8.62 -2.06 20.13
N ALA A 286 8.58 -3.04 19.22
CA ALA A 286 9.78 -3.65 18.65
C ALA A 286 10.58 -2.70 17.73
N SER A 287 9.96 -1.62 17.24
CA SER A 287 10.57 -0.67 16.30
C SER A 287 11.38 0.44 16.99
N MET A 288 11.62 0.33 18.32
CA MET A 288 12.54 1.18 19.10
C MET A 288 12.38 2.71 18.93
N GLY A 289 11.16 3.18 18.64
CA GLY A 289 10.88 4.61 18.47
C GLY A 289 10.79 5.08 17.01
N SER A 290 11.01 4.18 16.05
CA SER A 290 10.76 4.45 14.63
C SER A 290 9.33 4.93 14.37
N PRO A 291 9.11 5.90 13.47
CA PRO A 291 7.77 6.34 13.08
C PRO A 291 7.06 5.36 12.14
N TYR A 292 7.70 4.25 11.79
CA TYR A 292 7.13 3.14 11.03
C TYR A 292 7.57 1.81 11.66
N VAL A 293 7.01 0.69 11.20
CA VAL A 293 7.47 -0.62 11.71
C VAL A 293 8.83 -0.94 11.12
N ASP A 294 9.82 -1.11 11.99
CA ASP A 294 11.22 -1.35 11.62
C ASP A 294 11.85 -2.38 12.56
N ALA A 295 11.37 -3.61 12.47
CA ALA A 295 11.87 -4.72 13.26
C ALA A 295 11.80 -6.01 12.44
N PRO A 296 12.89 -6.80 12.32
CA PRO A 296 12.85 -8.08 11.62
C PRO A 296 11.74 -9.00 12.19
N PRO A 297 10.96 -9.70 11.34
CA PRO A 297 11.11 -9.83 9.89
C PRO A 297 10.39 -8.75 9.06
N PHE A 298 9.97 -7.63 9.65
CA PHE A 298 9.10 -6.61 9.07
C PHE A 298 9.78 -5.23 8.91
N THR A 299 11.01 -5.21 8.42
CA THR A 299 11.69 -3.95 8.05
C THR A 299 11.27 -3.50 6.65
N PRO A 300 11.48 -2.23 6.26
CA PRO A 300 11.22 -1.77 4.89
C PRO A 300 11.93 -2.63 3.83
N GLU A 301 13.16 -3.05 4.10
CA GLU A 301 13.99 -3.89 3.23
C GLU A 301 13.35 -5.26 3.01
N THR A 302 12.88 -5.92 4.07
CA THR A 302 12.33 -7.29 3.97
C THR A 302 10.93 -7.28 3.35
N ILE A 303 10.09 -6.30 3.69
CA ILE A 303 8.77 -6.12 3.06
C ILE A 303 8.91 -5.75 1.58
N GLY A 304 9.92 -4.95 1.21
CA GLY A 304 10.21 -4.61 -0.18
C GLY A 304 10.49 -5.83 -1.08
N ALA A 305 11.01 -6.92 -0.49
CA ALA A 305 11.36 -8.14 -1.23
C ALA A 305 10.12 -8.91 -1.71
N LEU A 306 8.97 -8.71 -1.06
CA LEU A 306 7.75 -9.45 -1.34
C LEU A 306 7.20 -9.21 -2.75
N GLY A 307 7.40 -8.00 -3.28
CA GLY A 307 7.01 -7.66 -4.66
C GLY A 307 7.71 -8.55 -5.69
N PRO A 308 9.06 -8.54 -5.77
CA PRO A 308 9.81 -9.44 -6.65
C PRO A 308 9.55 -10.93 -6.39
N ILE A 309 9.38 -11.36 -5.13
CA ILE A 309 9.04 -12.76 -4.80
C ILE A 309 7.70 -13.15 -5.42
N GLY A 310 6.68 -12.29 -5.30
CA GLY A 310 5.38 -12.49 -5.93
C GLY A 310 5.46 -12.56 -7.46
N VAL A 311 6.29 -11.71 -8.09
CA VAL A 311 6.56 -11.77 -9.54
C VAL A 311 7.19 -13.11 -9.93
N ALA A 312 8.17 -13.59 -9.16
CA ALA A 312 8.86 -14.86 -9.40
C ALA A 312 7.87 -16.04 -9.37
N ALA A 313 7.08 -16.14 -8.31
CA ALA A 313 6.11 -17.21 -8.11
C ALA A 313 4.97 -17.16 -9.15
N PHE A 314 4.51 -15.97 -9.53
CA PHE A 314 3.44 -15.83 -10.51
C PHE A 314 3.88 -16.21 -11.93
N GLN A 315 5.08 -15.81 -12.34
CA GLN A 315 5.53 -15.94 -13.73
C GLN A 315 6.30 -17.23 -14.00
N GLN A 316 7.06 -17.70 -13.01
CA GLN A 316 7.96 -18.84 -13.14
C GLN A 316 7.83 -19.79 -11.94
N PRO A 317 6.61 -20.24 -11.56
CA PRO A 317 6.35 -20.92 -10.28
C PRO A 317 7.26 -22.12 -10.03
N ARG A 318 7.49 -22.95 -11.07
CA ARG A 318 8.25 -24.20 -11.00
C ARG A 318 9.74 -24.05 -11.31
N ALA A 319 10.20 -22.86 -11.69
CA ALA A 319 11.62 -22.64 -11.94
C ALA A 319 12.39 -22.62 -10.61
N LEU A 320 13.66 -23.02 -10.64
CA LEU A 320 14.55 -22.91 -9.49
C LEU A 320 14.66 -21.44 -9.06
N SER A 321 14.38 -21.17 -7.78
CA SER A 321 14.43 -19.84 -7.19
C SER A 321 15.87 -19.38 -6.99
N GLN A 322 16.12 -18.11 -7.28
CA GLN A 322 17.34 -17.38 -6.92
C GLN A 322 17.07 -16.30 -5.87
N VAL A 323 15.85 -16.27 -5.30
CA VAL A 323 15.43 -15.21 -4.37
C VAL A 323 16.39 -15.12 -3.19
N ALA A 324 16.60 -16.21 -2.47
CA ALA A 324 17.45 -16.21 -1.28
C ALA A 324 18.90 -15.83 -1.60
N GLN A 325 19.43 -16.26 -2.76
CA GLN A 325 20.79 -15.97 -3.19
C GLN A 325 20.97 -14.50 -3.63
N LEU A 326 19.91 -13.85 -4.10
CA LEU A 326 19.94 -12.45 -4.54
C LEU A 326 19.52 -11.47 -3.46
N LEU A 327 19.05 -11.92 -2.29
CA LEU A 327 18.80 -11.05 -1.14
C LEU A 327 20.09 -10.85 -0.33
N PRO A 328 20.29 -9.66 0.27
CA PRO A 328 21.50 -9.34 1.04
C PRO A 328 21.86 -10.37 2.12
N GLU A 329 23.16 -10.58 2.31
CA GLU A 329 23.73 -11.35 3.43
C GLU A 329 24.08 -10.39 4.57
N ASP A 330 23.05 -9.88 5.24
CA ASP A 330 23.17 -8.93 6.34
C ASP A 330 22.35 -9.39 7.57
N PRO A 331 22.59 -8.82 8.76
CA PRO A 331 21.88 -9.22 9.97
C PRO A 331 20.34 -9.13 9.89
N ASN A 332 19.78 -8.22 9.08
CA ASN A 332 18.33 -8.02 8.94
C ASN A 332 17.69 -9.18 8.15
N PHE A 333 18.25 -9.52 6.99
CA PHE A 333 17.80 -10.68 6.21
C PHE A 333 18.12 -12.00 6.89
N GLU A 334 19.27 -12.10 7.58
CA GLU A 334 19.60 -13.28 8.38
C GLU A 334 18.62 -13.49 9.53
N ALA A 335 18.29 -12.46 10.30
CA ALA A 335 17.27 -12.55 11.35
C ALA A 335 15.90 -12.94 10.77
N THR A 336 15.55 -12.37 9.61
CA THR A 336 14.32 -12.70 8.89
C THR A 336 14.27 -14.17 8.48
N PHE A 337 15.33 -14.69 7.87
CA PHE A 337 15.42 -16.08 7.45
C PHE A 337 15.44 -17.05 8.62
N ARG A 338 16.13 -16.70 9.72
CA ARG A 338 16.09 -17.48 10.96
C ARG A 338 14.66 -17.59 11.49
N THR A 339 13.91 -16.49 11.51
CA THR A 339 12.52 -16.47 11.97
C THR A 339 11.61 -17.28 11.05
N LEU A 340 11.72 -17.09 9.74
CA LEU A 340 10.76 -17.67 8.78
C LEU A 340 11.07 -19.12 8.39
N TYR A 341 12.34 -19.54 8.37
CA TYR A 341 12.73 -20.81 7.75
C TYR A 341 13.38 -21.82 8.70
N SER A 342 13.85 -21.43 9.89
CA SER A 342 14.46 -22.39 10.81
C SER A 342 13.45 -23.42 11.29
N ARG A 343 13.88 -24.68 11.34
CA ARG A 343 13.06 -25.77 11.87
C ARG A 343 12.92 -25.68 13.38
N ASP A 344 14.05 -25.49 14.07
CA ASP A 344 14.13 -25.43 15.53
C ASP A 344 15.10 -24.34 16.02
N ALA A 345 15.19 -24.18 17.33
CA ALA A 345 16.06 -23.19 17.96
C ALA A 345 17.54 -23.43 17.67
N VAL A 346 17.97 -24.68 17.48
CA VAL A 346 19.37 -24.99 17.13
C VAL A 346 19.65 -24.48 15.73
N ASN A 347 18.81 -24.78 14.74
CA ASN A 347 18.95 -24.24 13.39
C ASN A 347 18.87 -22.71 13.37
N ALA A 348 18.02 -22.10 14.20
CA ALA A 348 17.89 -20.65 14.28
C ALA A 348 19.16 -19.97 14.83
N VAL A 349 19.84 -20.59 15.79
CA VAL A 349 21.09 -20.09 16.36
C VAL A 349 22.27 -20.35 15.42
N THR A 350 22.37 -21.55 14.85
CA THR A 350 23.51 -21.94 14.01
C THR A 350 23.41 -21.48 12.56
N GLN A 351 22.20 -21.12 12.09
CA GLN A 351 21.88 -20.89 10.67
C GLN A 351 22.17 -22.08 9.76
N MET A 352 22.24 -23.29 10.32
CA MET A 352 22.58 -24.49 9.56
C MET A 352 21.47 -25.53 9.71
N PRO A 353 20.78 -25.91 8.62
CA PRO A 353 20.84 -25.30 7.28
C PRO A 353 20.12 -23.94 7.23
N SER A 354 20.57 -23.05 6.33
CA SER A 354 19.91 -21.80 5.95
C SER A 354 19.01 -22.03 4.73
N ILE A 355 18.05 -21.13 4.48
CA ILE A 355 17.24 -21.16 3.25
C ILE A 355 18.09 -21.15 1.98
N ARG A 356 19.30 -20.58 2.04
CA ARG A 356 20.25 -20.53 0.93
C ARG A 356 20.86 -21.90 0.58
N ASP A 357 20.85 -22.85 1.52
CA ASP A 357 21.38 -24.21 1.31
C ASP A 357 20.38 -25.11 0.56
N PHE A 358 19.13 -24.68 0.43
CA PHE A 358 18.07 -25.44 -0.22
C PHE A 358 17.87 -25.02 -1.68
N ARG A 359 17.57 -26.02 -2.51
CA ARG A 359 17.11 -25.82 -3.90
C ARG A 359 15.59 -25.83 -3.91
N VAL A 360 14.98 -24.66 -3.91
CA VAL A 360 13.52 -24.50 -3.91
C VAL A 360 13.03 -23.86 -5.21
N THR A 361 11.78 -24.14 -5.59
CA THR A 361 11.13 -23.43 -6.70
C THR A 361 10.64 -22.04 -6.25
N ASN A 362 10.30 -21.15 -7.19
CA ASN A 362 9.78 -19.83 -6.84
C ASN A 362 8.45 -19.91 -6.06
N GLU A 363 7.57 -20.85 -6.38
CA GLU A 363 6.33 -21.06 -5.64
C GLU A 363 6.60 -21.54 -4.20
N VAL A 364 7.58 -22.42 -4.00
CA VAL A 364 8.01 -22.86 -2.66
C VAL A 364 8.67 -21.71 -1.89
N SER A 365 9.45 -20.86 -2.55
CA SER A 365 10.03 -19.66 -1.92
C SER A 365 8.95 -18.70 -1.41
N LEU A 366 7.85 -18.51 -2.16
CA LEU A 366 6.70 -17.74 -1.70
C LEU A 366 5.95 -18.46 -0.57
N ALA A 367 5.69 -19.76 -0.73
CA ALA A 367 4.96 -20.55 0.26
C ALA A 367 5.70 -20.60 1.59
N ALA A 368 7.02 -20.72 1.58
CA ALA A 368 7.79 -20.76 2.81
C ALA A 368 7.73 -19.42 3.60
N THR A 369 7.33 -18.31 2.96
CA THR A 369 7.08 -17.02 3.62
C THR A 369 5.64 -16.86 4.11
N PHE A 370 4.65 -17.29 3.32
CA PHE A 370 3.23 -16.96 3.57
C PHE A 370 2.33 -18.17 3.81
N ASP A 371 2.72 -19.38 3.45
CA ASP A 371 1.85 -20.55 3.57
C ASP A 371 1.57 -20.88 5.04
N ASP A 372 0.31 -21.15 5.36
CA ASP A 372 -0.13 -21.47 6.71
C ASP A 372 0.44 -22.80 7.24
N ASN A 373 1.01 -23.67 6.42
CA ASN A 373 1.74 -24.84 6.92
C ASN A 373 3.17 -24.51 7.37
N SER A 374 3.72 -23.32 7.07
CA SER A 374 5.13 -22.99 7.34
C SER A 374 5.36 -21.64 8.05
N ALA A 375 4.60 -20.61 7.68
CA ALA A 375 4.76 -19.26 8.15
C ALA A 375 4.39 -19.15 9.65
N PRO A 376 5.35 -18.79 10.51
CA PRO A 376 5.10 -18.75 11.94
C PRO A 376 4.39 -17.48 12.40
N VAL A 377 4.30 -16.46 11.54
CA VAL A 377 3.72 -15.16 11.90
C VAL A 377 2.29 -15.05 11.40
N VAL A 378 1.34 -14.90 12.32
CA VAL A 378 -0.10 -15.07 12.01
C VAL A 378 -0.59 -14.15 10.89
N ILE A 379 -0.15 -12.90 10.90
CA ILE A 379 -0.59 -11.86 9.94
C ILE A 379 -0.08 -12.06 8.52
N THR A 380 0.86 -12.98 8.31
CA THR A 380 1.39 -13.31 6.98
C THR A 380 0.79 -14.59 6.40
N ARG A 381 -0.01 -15.33 7.18
CA ARG A 381 -0.49 -16.65 6.76
C ARG A 381 -1.57 -16.56 5.70
N ALA A 382 -1.43 -17.39 4.67
CA ALA A 382 -2.39 -17.65 3.61
C ALA A 382 -2.36 -19.14 3.27
N SER A 383 -3.49 -19.75 2.97
CA SER A 383 -3.51 -21.16 2.52
C SER A 383 -3.09 -21.23 1.05
N LEU A 384 -1.82 -21.56 0.79
CA LEU A 384 -1.23 -21.59 -0.56
C LEU A 384 -1.15 -23.01 -1.14
N GLY A 385 -1.55 -24.02 -0.36
CA GLY A 385 -1.74 -25.38 -0.84
C GLY A 385 -1.21 -26.41 0.14
N THR A 386 -0.69 -27.51 -0.39
CA THR A 386 -0.02 -28.56 0.39
C THR A 386 1.35 -28.87 -0.21
N PHE A 387 2.31 -29.18 0.65
CA PHE A 387 3.64 -29.60 0.21
C PHE A 387 3.58 -30.91 -0.57
N LYS A 388 4.33 -31.00 -1.68
CA LYS A 388 4.44 -32.20 -2.50
C LYS A 388 5.88 -32.41 -2.97
N GLY A 389 6.36 -33.65 -2.92
CA GLY A 389 7.56 -34.08 -3.64
C GLY A 389 8.90 -33.94 -2.92
N GLY A 390 8.93 -33.89 -1.57
CA GLY A 390 10.16 -33.89 -0.79
C GLY A 390 9.93 -34.26 0.69
N PRO A 391 11.01 -34.48 1.48
CA PRO A 391 10.89 -34.68 2.92
C PRO A 391 10.40 -33.38 3.59
N VAL A 392 9.27 -33.45 4.27
CA VAL A 392 8.72 -32.36 5.07
C VAL A 392 8.99 -32.67 6.53
N ALA A 393 9.37 -31.66 7.31
CA ALA A 393 9.57 -31.77 8.74
C ALA A 393 8.75 -30.70 9.46
N GLU A 394 8.27 -31.05 10.65
CA GLU A 394 7.61 -30.12 11.54
C GLU A 394 8.60 -29.06 12.05
N LYS A 395 8.16 -27.79 12.07
CA LYS A 395 8.87 -26.67 12.67
C LYS A 395 8.34 -26.41 14.08
N ASN A 396 9.23 -26.17 15.04
CA ASN A 396 8.89 -25.73 16.39
C ASN A 396 9.54 -24.39 16.77
N TRP A 397 10.03 -23.67 15.76
CA TRP A 397 10.57 -22.32 15.87
C TRP A 397 9.84 -21.35 14.94
N PRO A 398 9.69 -20.07 15.34
CA PRO A 398 9.87 -19.50 16.69
C PRO A 398 8.76 -19.88 17.68
N ALA A 399 7.72 -20.57 17.21
CA ALA A 399 6.65 -21.11 18.02
C ALA A 399 6.47 -22.61 17.73
N GLN A 400 5.89 -23.35 18.67
CA GLN A 400 5.54 -24.75 18.47
C GLN A 400 4.61 -24.89 17.26
N TYR A 401 4.64 -26.04 16.59
CA TYR A 401 3.74 -26.30 15.47
C TYR A 401 2.27 -26.12 15.88
N GLY A 402 1.50 -25.45 15.03
CA GLY A 402 0.12 -25.06 15.31
C GLY A 402 -0.03 -23.83 16.21
N GLN A 403 1.05 -23.31 16.78
CA GLN A 403 1.09 -21.99 17.41
C GLN A 403 1.66 -20.96 16.43
N THR A 404 1.34 -19.69 16.65
CA THR A 404 1.83 -18.57 15.82
C THR A 404 2.31 -17.43 16.70
N LEU A 405 3.27 -16.65 16.17
CA LEU A 405 3.61 -15.31 16.66
C LEU A 405 2.52 -14.30 16.32
#